data_AF-A0A5R2NDC1-F1
#
_entry.id   AF-A0A5R2NDC1-F1
#
_cell.length_a   1.000
_cell.length_b   1.000
_cell.length_c   1.000
_cell.angle_alpha   90.00
_cell.angle_beta   90.00
_cell.angle_gamma   90.00
#
_symmetry.space_group_name_H-M   'P 1'
#
loop_
_entity.id
_entity.type
_entity.pdbx_description
1 polymer ?
#
loop_
_entity_poly.entity_id
_entity_poly.type
_entity_poly.pdbx_seq_one_letter_code
_entity_poly.pdbx_strand_id
1 'polypeptide(L)'
;AAAERLRPDRLADAGGVVAHGDAHNANVWYVETAGRAELSFFDPAFAGSHIPTLLAEVKATFHNIFAHPFWLYDPAMATQAFQARARLDGDFLYVDTDWDLSPIRRDLLEVKAMELWRPLLLELKRRGMLPADWRTVLRSGLFLSPTLVMNLRAGARSHTPVSSLIGFSVAVMVGSEPDGGTDRMTGFLDRIDPEKHE
;
A
#
# COMPACT_ATOMS: atom_id res chain seq x y z
N ALA A 1 14.58 2.75 -12.79
CA ALA A 1 13.33 1.99 -13.01
C ALA A 1 12.11 2.72 -12.42
N ALA A 2 11.83 2.66 -11.11
CA ALA A 2 10.61 3.24 -10.52
C ALA A 2 10.42 4.75 -10.79
N ALA A 3 11.45 5.57 -10.54
CA ALA A 3 11.41 7.01 -10.80
C ALA A 3 11.15 7.36 -12.28
N GLU A 4 11.56 6.50 -13.20
CA GLU A 4 11.34 6.68 -14.63
C GLU A 4 9.91 6.27 -15.00
N ARG A 5 9.42 5.16 -14.46
CA ARG A 5 8.09 4.61 -14.76
C ARG A 5 6.95 5.44 -14.15
N LEU A 6 7.17 6.00 -12.96
CA LEU A 6 6.20 6.82 -12.25
C LEU A 6 6.24 8.31 -12.64
N ARG A 7 6.93 8.65 -13.73
CA ARG A 7 6.82 9.99 -14.29
C ARG A 7 5.35 10.27 -14.68
N PRO A 8 4.81 11.47 -14.41
CA PRO A 8 3.41 11.79 -14.72
C PRO A 8 2.99 11.51 -16.16
N ASP A 9 3.86 11.79 -17.13
CA ASP A 9 3.60 11.56 -18.56
C ASP A 9 3.46 10.07 -18.94
N ARG A 10 4.01 9.17 -18.12
CA ARG A 10 3.94 7.72 -18.35
C ARG A 10 2.79 7.03 -17.61
N LEU A 11 2.05 7.75 -16.76
CA LEU A 11 0.96 7.19 -15.96
C LEU A 11 -0.43 7.34 -16.60
N ALA A 12 -0.50 8.01 -17.75
CA ALA A 12 -1.74 8.23 -18.49
C ALA A 12 -2.19 7.00 -19.30
N ASP A 13 -1.34 5.97 -19.43
CA ASP A 13 -1.59 4.74 -20.18
C ASP A 13 -2.74 3.91 -19.59
N ALA A 14 -2.96 3.98 -18.28
CA ALA A 14 -4.14 3.44 -17.59
C ALA A 14 -5.31 4.45 -17.45
N GLY A 15 -5.23 5.60 -18.12
CA GLY A 15 -6.18 6.69 -17.99
C GLY A 15 -6.16 7.40 -16.63
N GLY A 16 -7.17 8.23 -16.40
CA GLY A 16 -7.39 8.92 -15.14
C GLY A 16 -8.83 8.80 -14.65
N VAL A 17 -8.99 8.88 -13.34
CA VAL A 17 -10.28 8.80 -12.65
C VAL A 17 -10.49 10.00 -11.74
N VAL A 18 -11.77 10.29 -11.45
CA VAL A 18 -12.12 11.14 -10.31
C VAL A 18 -11.85 10.35 -9.05
N ALA A 19 -10.89 10.77 -8.24
CA ALA A 19 -10.54 10.10 -7.01
C ALA A 19 -10.07 11.10 -5.95
N HIS A 20 -10.08 10.66 -4.69
CA HIS A 20 -9.60 11.44 -3.55
C HIS A 20 -8.07 11.63 -3.56
N GLY A 21 -7.32 10.70 -4.16
CA GLY A 21 -5.85 10.69 -4.17
C GLY A 21 -5.20 10.37 -2.81
N ASP A 22 -5.93 10.53 -1.70
CA ASP A 22 -5.46 10.24 -0.33
C ASP A 22 -6.54 9.63 0.56
N ALA A 23 -7.29 8.64 0.06
CA ALA A 23 -8.44 8.02 0.74
C ALA A 23 -8.06 7.05 1.90
N HIS A 24 -7.00 7.37 2.67
CA HIS A 24 -6.65 6.57 3.84
C HIS A 24 -7.60 6.85 5.03
N ASN A 25 -7.67 5.96 6.02
CA ASN A 25 -8.63 6.01 7.12
C ASN A 25 -8.64 7.34 7.90
N ALA A 26 -7.52 8.06 7.95
CA ALA A 26 -7.49 9.38 8.59
C ALA A 26 -8.21 10.48 7.80
N ASN A 27 -8.65 10.20 6.56
CA ASN A 27 -9.42 11.09 5.66
C ASN A 27 -10.85 10.53 5.42
N VAL A 28 -11.32 9.63 6.29
CA VAL A 28 -12.69 9.10 6.28
C VAL A 28 -13.38 9.50 7.57
N TRP A 29 -14.54 10.16 7.45
CA TRP A 29 -15.43 10.44 8.57
C TRP A 29 -16.57 9.45 8.62
N TYR A 30 -16.89 9.01 9.82
CA TYR A 30 -18.14 8.33 10.14
C TYR A 30 -19.16 9.38 10.57
N VAL A 31 -20.30 9.40 9.88
CA VAL A 31 -21.43 10.27 10.20
C VAL A 31 -22.62 9.38 10.52
N GLU A 32 -23.22 9.59 11.68
CA GLU A 32 -24.46 8.92 12.05
C GLU A 32 -25.59 9.94 12.10
N THR A 33 -26.63 9.75 11.29
CA THR A 33 -27.80 10.63 11.27
C THR A 33 -29.06 9.78 11.22
N ALA A 34 -29.97 10.01 12.17
CA ALA A 34 -31.26 9.32 12.28
C ALA A 34 -31.16 7.77 12.23
N GLY A 35 -30.14 7.19 12.86
CA GLY A 35 -29.92 5.73 12.90
C GLY A 35 -29.30 5.13 11.63
N ARG A 36 -28.84 5.96 10.69
CA ARG A 36 -28.06 5.53 9.53
C ARG A 36 -26.60 5.94 9.70
N ALA A 37 -25.71 4.96 9.58
CA ALA A 37 -24.28 5.14 9.48
C ALA A 37 -23.87 5.40 8.03
N GLU A 38 -23.11 6.46 7.80
CA GLU A 38 -22.51 6.80 6.51
C GLU A 38 -21.02 7.08 6.68
N LEU A 39 -20.25 6.75 5.64
CA LEU A 39 -18.84 7.14 5.55
C LEU A 39 -18.71 8.22 4.48
N SER A 40 -17.96 9.28 4.79
CA SER A 40 -17.66 10.37 3.87
C SER A 40 -16.17 10.62 3.83
N PHE A 41 -15.62 10.83 2.63
CA PHE A 41 -14.26 11.34 2.50
C PHE A 41 -14.21 12.82 2.86
N PHE A 42 -13.08 13.25 3.43
CA PHE A 42 -12.77 14.65 3.71
C PHE A 42 -11.29 14.93 3.45
N ASP A 43 -10.91 16.21 3.41
CA ASP A 43 -9.58 16.68 2.98
C ASP A 43 -9.26 16.40 1.49
N PRO A 44 -9.90 17.14 0.56
CA PRO A 44 -9.75 16.92 -0.88
C PRO A 44 -8.43 17.49 -1.45
N ALA A 45 -7.40 17.73 -0.63
CA ALA A 45 -6.14 18.35 -1.08
C ALA A 45 -5.47 17.60 -2.24
N PHE A 46 -5.69 16.29 -2.34
CA PHE A 46 -5.17 15.42 -3.41
C PHE A 46 -6.27 14.95 -4.38
N ALA A 47 -7.50 15.43 -4.21
CA ALA A 47 -8.61 15.01 -5.04
C ALA A 47 -8.57 15.70 -6.42
N GLY A 48 -8.99 14.99 -7.46
CA GLY A 48 -9.01 15.54 -8.81
C GLY A 48 -9.67 14.63 -9.82
N SER A 49 -9.96 15.15 -11.01
CA SER A 49 -10.61 14.43 -12.11
C SER A 49 -9.67 13.59 -12.99
N HIS A 50 -8.36 13.71 -12.75
CA HIS A 50 -7.31 13.13 -13.59
C HIS A 50 -6.26 12.39 -12.77
N ILE A 51 -6.66 11.81 -11.64
CA ILE A 51 -5.76 10.99 -10.83
C ILE A 51 -5.44 9.72 -11.62
N PRO A 52 -4.15 9.36 -11.83
CA PRO A 52 -3.80 8.15 -12.55
C PRO A 52 -4.47 6.92 -11.94
N THR A 53 -5.17 6.15 -12.77
CA THR A 53 -6.08 5.10 -12.30
C THR A 53 -5.39 4.07 -11.39
N LEU A 54 -4.19 3.63 -11.78
CA LEU A 54 -3.42 2.65 -11.01
C LEU A 54 -2.83 3.22 -9.71
N LEU A 55 -2.78 4.54 -9.53
CA LEU A 55 -2.26 5.17 -8.31
C LEU A 55 -3.37 5.65 -7.37
N ALA A 56 -4.60 5.83 -7.87
CA ALA A 56 -5.72 6.42 -7.13
C ALA A 56 -5.98 5.75 -5.77
N GLU A 57 -5.79 4.44 -5.68
CA GLU A 57 -6.08 3.63 -4.50
C GLU A 57 -4.84 3.07 -3.80
N VAL A 58 -3.65 3.38 -4.30
CA VAL A 58 -2.38 2.89 -3.74
C VAL A 58 -2.19 3.37 -2.31
N LYS A 59 -2.39 4.66 -2.07
CA LYS A 59 -2.21 5.29 -0.75
C LYS A 59 -3.18 4.68 0.28
N ALA A 60 -4.45 4.56 -0.08
CA ALA A 60 -5.46 3.93 0.78
C ALA A 60 -5.15 2.44 1.03
N THR A 61 -4.74 1.70 0.00
CA THR A 61 -4.34 0.29 0.13
C THR A 61 -3.16 0.15 1.09
N PHE A 62 -2.12 0.97 0.95
CA PHE A 62 -0.98 0.91 1.85
C PHE A 62 -1.35 1.32 3.29
N HIS A 63 -1.93 2.50 3.46
CA HIS A 63 -2.12 3.08 4.80
C HIS A 63 -3.19 2.35 5.62
N ASN A 64 -4.23 1.80 4.97
CA ASN A 64 -5.31 1.14 5.69
C ASN A 64 -4.95 -0.30 6.07
N ILE A 65 -4.06 -0.94 5.31
CA ILE A 65 -3.70 -2.35 5.48
C ILE A 65 -2.30 -2.51 6.05
N PHE A 66 -1.28 -2.04 5.34
CA PHE A 66 0.13 -2.34 5.64
C PHE A 66 0.77 -1.37 6.64
N ALA A 67 0.34 -0.11 6.67
CA ALA A 67 0.85 0.87 7.63
C ALA A 67 0.29 0.64 9.03
N HIS A 68 0.97 -0.13 9.88
CA HIS A 68 0.52 -0.28 11.27
C HIS A 68 0.71 1.03 12.01
N PRO A 69 -0.29 1.54 12.75
CA PRO A 69 -0.19 2.83 13.43
C PRO A 69 0.99 2.86 14.39
N PHE A 70 1.28 1.75 15.05
CA PHE A 70 2.41 1.68 15.99
C PHE A 70 3.78 1.78 15.31
N TRP A 71 3.98 1.31 14.07
CA TRP A 71 5.31 1.51 13.47
C TRP A 71 5.40 2.83 12.71
N LEU A 72 4.29 3.30 12.12
CA LEU A 72 4.29 4.52 11.30
C LEU A 72 4.08 5.81 12.13
N TYR A 73 3.14 5.82 13.08
CA TYR A 73 2.71 7.04 13.78
C TYR A 73 3.12 7.07 15.26
N ASP A 74 3.12 5.92 15.95
CA ASP A 74 3.59 5.80 17.34
C ASP A 74 4.71 4.74 17.53
N PRO A 75 5.91 5.00 16.99
CA PRO A 75 7.05 4.06 17.03
C PRO A 75 7.38 3.44 18.39
N ALA A 76 7.11 4.15 19.49
CA ALA A 76 7.39 3.66 20.83
C ALA A 76 6.48 2.46 21.17
N MET A 77 5.21 2.52 20.77
CA MET A 77 4.30 1.38 20.90
C MET A 77 4.75 0.17 20.08
N ALA A 78 5.33 0.37 18.89
CA ALA A 78 5.84 -0.76 18.10
C ALA A 78 6.98 -1.48 18.82
N THR A 79 7.87 -0.75 19.50
CA THR A 79 8.94 -1.34 20.31
C THR A 79 8.43 -2.12 21.51
N GLN A 80 7.30 -1.71 22.08
CA GLN A 80 6.67 -2.43 23.19
C GLN A 80 5.90 -3.67 22.71
N ALA A 81 5.27 -3.59 21.53
CA ALA A 81 4.35 -4.60 21.03
C ALA A 81 5.03 -5.71 20.19
N PHE A 82 6.17 -5.42 19.56
CA PHE A 82 6.79 -6.31 18.57
C PHE A 82 8.27 -6.54 18.84
N GLN A 83 8.76 -7.67 18.35
CA GLN A 83 10.17 -7.98 18.25
C GLN A 83 10.62 -7.88 16.80
N ALA A 84 11.77 -7.26 16.57
CA ALA A 84 12.42 -7.26 15.27
C ALA A 84 13.94 -7.29 15.45
N ARG A 85 14.63 -8.11 14.66
CA ARG A 85 16.09 -8.25 14.65
C ARG A 85 16.59 -8.32 13.23
N ALA A 86 17.76 -7.74 13.00
CA ALA A 86 18.42 -7.80 11.71
C ALA A 86 19.82 -8.39 11.84
N ARG A 87 20.25 -9.15 10.84
CA ARG A 87 21.61 -9.65 10.70
C ARG A 87 22.06 -9.42 9.27
N LEU A 88 23.19 -8.73 9.10
CA LEU A 88 23.86 -8.61 7.82
C LEU A 88 24.81 -9.79 7.64
N ASP A 89 24.77 -10.42 6.47
CA ASP A 89 25.62 -11.54 6.10
C ASP A 89 25.91 -11.49 4.60
N GLY A 90 27.16 -11.09 4.28
CA GLY A 90 27.54 -10.65 2.95
C GLY A 90 26.67 -9.48 2.48
N ASP A 91 26.02 -9.65 1.33
CA ASP A 91 25.13 -8.67 0.72
C ASP A 91 23.67 -8.81 1.16
N PHE A 92 23.36 -9.78 2.03
CA PHE A 92 22.00 -10.06 2.48
C PHE A 92 21.74 -9.50 3.88
N LEU A 93 20.67 -8.71 3.99
CA LEU A 93 20.10 -8.29 5.26
C LEU A 93 18.95 -9.24 5.63
N TYR A 94 19.19 -10.11 6.60
CA TYR A 94 18.17 -10.99 7.16
C TYR A 94 17.38 -10.23 8.22
N VAL A 95 16.05 -10.29 8.14
CA VAL A 95 15.15 -9.64 9.10
C VAL A 95 14.17 -10.66 9.66
N ASP A 96 14.16 -10.77 10.98
CA ASP A 96 13.19 -11.57 11.74
C ASP A 96 12.28 -10.63 12.52
N THR A 97 10.96 -10.79 12.40
CA THR A 97 9.97 -10.05 13.18
C THR A 97 8.70 -10.85 13.41
N ASP A 98 8.05 -10.59 14.55
CA ASP A 98 6.71 -11.13 14.86
C ASP A 98 5.57 -10.20 14.42
N TRP A 99 5.88 -9.06 13.80
CA TRP A 99 4.87 -8.16 13.27
C TRP A 99 4.08 -8.83 12.15
N ASP A 100 2.76 -8.75 12.24
CA ASP A 100 1.88 -9.20 11.18
C ASP A 100 0.60 -8.36 11.09
N LEU A 101 -0.14 -8.51 9.99
CA LEU A 101 -1.46 -7.91 9.85
C LEU A 101 -2.43 -8.50 10.88
N SER A 102 -3.14 -7.61 11.57
CA SER A 102 -4.29 -7.99 12.38
C SER A 102 -5.39 -8.63 11.52
N PRO A 103 -6.27 -9.45 12.10
CA PRO A 103 -7.36 -10.10 11.36
C PRO A 103 -8.17 -9.12 10.50
N ILE A 104 -8.61 -7.99 11.09
CA ILE A 104 -9.39 -6.97 10.38
C ILE A 104 -8.66 -6.36 9.17
N ARG A 105 -7.32 -6.24 9.22
CA ARG A 105 -6.53 -5.73 8.10
C ARG A 105 -6.35 -6.76 7.00
N ARG A 106 -6.34 -8.06 7.33
CA ARG A 106 -6.38 -9.14 6.34
C ARG A 106 -7.73 -9.16 5.63
N ASP A 107 -8.82 -9.04 6.39
CA ASP A 107 -10.17 -8.98 5.83
C ASP A 107 -10.33 -7.74 4.93
N LEU A 108 -9.78 -6.59 5.34
CA LEU A 108 -9.81 -5.38 4.53
C LEU A 108 -8.95 -5.51 3.25
N LEU A 109 -7.81 -6.20 3.31
CA LEU A 109 -7.00 -6.51 2.12
C LEU A 109 -7.79 -7.36 1.13
N GLU A 110 -8.54 -8.34 1.63
CA GLU A 110 -9.39 -9.21 0.82
C GLU A 110 -10.52 -8.42 0.15
N VAL A 111 -11.23 -7.57 0.90
CA VAL A 111 -12.28 -6.71 0.34
C VAL A 111 -11.69 -5.74 -0.69
N LYS A 112 -10.52 -5.13 -0.43
CA LYS A 112 -9.83 -4.28 -1.41
C LYS A 112 -9.43 -5.06 -2.66
N ALA A 113 -9.05 -6.33 -2.54
CA ALA A 113 -8.75 -7.18 -3.68
C ALA A 113 -9.99 -7.40 -4.55
N MET A 114 -11.08 -7.88 -3.92
CA MET A 114 -12.25 -8.40 -4.63
C MET A 114 -13.23 -7.33 -5.09
N GLU A 115 -13.46 -6.30 -4.29
CA GLU A 115 -14.50 -5.30 -4.55
C GLU A 115 -13.96 -4.05 -5.27
N LEU A 116 -12.64 -3.89 -5.34
CA LEU A 116 -12.02 -2.69 -5.90
C LEU A 116 -10.98 -3.03 -6.97
N TRP A 117 -9.86 -3.65 -6.57
CA TRP A 117 -8.72 -3.79 -7.46
C TRP A 117 -9.00 -4.73 -8.62
N ARG A 118 -9.54 -5.92 -8.38
CA ARG A 118 -9.82 -6.87 -9.46
C ARG A 118 -10.86 -6.33 -10.45
N PRO A 119 -12.02 -5.79 -10.03
CA PRO A 119 -12.97 -5.17 -10.96
C PRO A 119 -12.35 -4.02 -11.77
N LEU A 120 -11.51 -3.20 -11.13
CA LEU A 120 -10.82 -2.09 -11.81
C LEU A 120 -9.84 -2.60 -12.88
N LEU A 121 -9.01 -3.59 -12.57
CA LEU A 121 -8.04 -4.15 -13.52
C LEU A 121 -8.73 -4.91 -14.66
N LEU A 122 -9.82 -5.63 -14.37
CA LEU A 122 -10.67 -6.24 -15.41
C LEU A 122 -11.25 -5.20 -16.35
N GLU A 123 -11.73 -4.08 -15.83
CA GLU A 123 -12.30 -3.00 -16.64
C GLU A 123 -11.22 -2.31 -17.50
N LEU A 124 -10.03 -2.04 -16.93
CA LEU A 124 -8.91 -1.51 -17.69
C LEU A 124 -8.49 -2.47 -18.81
N LYS A 125 -8.41 -3.78 -18.53
CA LYS A 125 -8.10 -4.80 -19.53
C LYS A 125 -9.16 -4.82 -20.65
N ARG A 126 -10.45 -4.82 -20.28
CA ARG A 126 -11.56 -4.80 -21.24
C ARG A 126 -11.50 -3.60 -22.17
N ARG A 127 -11.01 -2.45 -21.69
CA ARG A 127 -10.81 -1.23 -22.48
C ARG A 127 -9.49 -1.19 -23.26
N GLY A 128 -8.63 -2.20 -23.13
CA GLY A 128 -7.27 -2.17 -23.71
C GLY A 128 -6.36 -1.13 -23.07
N MET A 129 -6.65 -0.74 -21.82
CA MET A 129 -5.94 0.30 -21.06
C MET A 129 -5.11 -0.27 -19.91
N LEU A 130 -5.04 -1.58 -19.72
CA LEU A 130 -4.21 -2.16 -18.67
C LEU A 130 -2.76 -2.28 -19.18
N PRO A 131 -1.79 -1.55 -18.61
CA PRO A 131 -0.39 -1.68 -19.00
C PRO A 131 0.13 -3.08 -18.65
N ALA A 132 0.98 -3.65 -19.50
CA ALA A 132 1.57 -4.98 -19.25
C ALA A 132 2.40 -5.03 -17.95
N ASP A 133 2.91 -3.89 -17.48
CA ASP A 133 3.71 -3.74 -16.27
C ASP A 133 2.93 -3.19 -15.07
N TRP A 134 1.60 -3.30 -15.07
CA TRP A 134 0.75 -2.76 -14.00
C TRP A 134 1.18 -3.18 -12.59
N ARG A 135 1.68 -4.41 -12.41
CA ARG A 135 2.22 -4.90 -11.13
C ARG A 135 3.38 -4.04 -10.66
N THR A 136 4.30 -3.71 -11.58
CA THR A 136 5.44 -2.83 -11.29
C THR A 136 4.99 -1.43 -10.89
N VAL A 137 3.94 -0.89 -11.52
CA VAL A 137 3.35 0.41 -11.15
C VAL A 137 2.80 0.38 -9.73
N LEU A 138 1.97 -0.63 -9.41
CA LEU A 138 1.38 -0.76 -8.07
C LEU A 138 2.46 -0.95 -7.00
N ARG A 139 3.41 -1.87 -7.20
CA ARG A 139 4.51 -2.09 -6.26
C ARG A 139 5.34 -0.82 -6.04
N SER A 140 5.67 -0.10 -7.11
CA SER A 140 6.42 1.16 -7.00
C SER A 140 5.65 2.20 -6.17
N GLY A 141 4.34 2.35 -6.39
CA GLY A 141 3.51 3.25 -5.60
C GLY A 141 3.38 2.83 -4.13
N LEU A 142 3.26 1.53 -3.86
CA LEU A 142 3.14 0.99 -2.52
C LEU A 142 4.44 1.16 -1.72
N PHE A 143 5.60 0.96 -2.35
CA PHE A 143 6.90 1.25 -1.74
C PHE A 143 7.02 2.73 -1.34
N LEU A 144 6.59 3.63 -2.24
CA LEU A 144 6.71 5.06 -2.04
C LEU A 144 5.75 5.62 -0.99
N SER A 145 4.60 4.97 -0.77
CA SER A 145 3.57 5.44 0.17
C SER A 145 4.12 5.75 1.57
N PRO A 146 4.84 4.84 2.26
CA PRO A 146 5.47 5.16 3.54
C PRO A 146 6.73 6.02 3.40
N THR A 147 7.54 5.83 2.36
CA THR A 147 8.88 6.45 2.27
C THR A 147 8.85 7.92 1.81
N LEU A 148 7.77 8.35 1.16
CA LEU A 148 7.58 9.76 0.81
C LEU A 148 7.03 10.58 1.98
N VAL A 149 6.26 9.95 2.87
CA VAL A 149 5.61 10.65 4.00
C VAL A 149 6.50 10.63 5.23
N MET A 150 7.32 9.58 5.42
CA MET A 150 8.14 9.39 6.61
C MET A 150 9.57 8.96 6.27
N ASN A 151 10.52 9.46 7.06
CA ASN A 151 11.88 8.93 7.08
C ASN A 151 11.92 7.72 8.02
N LEU A 152 11.90 6.52 7.45
CA LEU A 152 11.85 5.24 8.19
C LEU A 152 13.17 4.86 8.88
N ARG A 153 14.21 5.70 8.85
CA ARG A 153 15.49 5.40 9.48
C ARG A 153 15.38 5.46 11.00
N ALA A 154 16.04 4.53 11.69
CA ALA A 154 16.16 4.59 13.14
C ALA A 154 16.77 5.93 13.60
N GLY A 155 16.16 6.53 14.62
CA GLY A 155 16.51 7.85 15.14
C GLY A 155 16.05 9.02 14.27
N ALA A 156 15.39 8.80 13.13
CA ALA A 156 14.71 9.87 12.41
C ALA A 156 13.34 10.15 13.06
N ARG A 157 13.15 11.38 13.55
CA ARG A 157 11.98 11.76 14.37
C ARG A 157 11.86 10.80 15.57
N SER A 158 10.75 10.07 15.67
CA SER A 158 10.48 9.11 16.74
C SER A 158 10.78 7.65 16.37
N HIS A 159 11.23 7.35 15.14
CA HIS A 159 11.45 5.98 14.71
C HIS A 159 12.51 5.26 15.57
N THR A 160 12.13 4.11 16.11
CA THR A 160 13.01 3.24 16.90
C THR A 160 13.67 2.21 15.99
N PRO A 161 14.71 1.50 16.44
CA PRO A 161 15.28 0.40 15.66
C PRO A 161 14.23 -0.65 15.24
N VAL A 162 13.33 -1.01 16.16
CA VAL A 162 12.25 -1.98 15.89
C VAL A 162 11.27 -1.45 14.86
N SER A 163 10.73 -0.24 15.04
CA SER A 163 9.74 0.30 14.11
C SER A 163 10.31 0.58 12.73
N SER A 164 11.57 1.01 12.68
CA SER A 164 12.31 1.24 11.42
C SER A 164 12.49 -0.07 10.65
N LEU A 165 12.90 -1.12 11.35
CA LEU A 165 13.14 -2.42 10.74
C LEU A 165 11.85 -3.03 10.21
N ILE A 166 10.76 -2.98 10.99
CA ILE A 166 9.44 -3.41 10.53
C ILE A 166 8.99 -2.57 9.33
N GLY A 167 8.98 -1.24 9.46
CA GLY A 167 8.48 -0.34 8.42
C GLY A 167 9.23 -0.48 7.10
N PHE A 168 10.57 -0.57 7.14
CA PHE A 168 11.39 -0.76 5.95
C PHE A 168 11.18 -2.15 5.34
N SER A 169 11.09 -3.21 6.14
CA SER A 169 10.83 -4.57 5.63
C SER A 169 9.47 -4.68 4.95
N VAL A 170 8.44 -4.05 5.51
CA VAL A 170 7.11 -3.96 4.89
C VAL A 170 7.17 -3.18 3.58
N ALA A 171 7.84 -2.03 3.55
CA ALA A 171 8.00 -1.24 2.33
C ALA A 171 8.69 -2.06 1.22
N VAL A 172 9.79 -2.76 1.53
CA VAL A 172 10.51 -3.62 0.59
C VAL A 172 9.61 -4.76 0.08
N MET A 173 8.89 -5.44 0.97
CA MET A 173 7.98 -6.55 0.62
C MET A 173 6.86 -6.11 -0.34
N VAL A 174 6.20 -4.97 -0.07
CA VAL A 174 5.17 -4.48 -1.00
C VAL A 174 5.78 -3.94 -2.30
N GLY A 175 7.01 -3.44 -2.24
CA GLY A 175 7.69 -2.74 -3.33
C GLY A 175 8.44 -3.60 -4.33
N SER A 176 8.78 -4.82 -3.96
CA SER A 176 9.70 -5.67 -4.72
C SER A 176 9.06 -7.03 -4.99
N GLU A 177 9.34 -7.61 -6.16
CA GLU A 177 9.04 -9.04 -6.35
C GLU A 177 10.01 -9.86 -5.48
N PRO A 178 9.54 -10.97 -4.87
CA PRO A 178 10.43 -11.87 -4.16
C PRO A 178 11.38 -12.55 -5.15
N ASP A 179 12.65 -12.70 -4.77
CA ASP A 179 13.66 -13.45 -5.55
C ASP A 179 13.31 -14.94 -5.64
N GLY A 180 12.60 -15.46 -4.64
CA GLY A 180 12.03 -16.80 -4.64
C GLY A 180 10.89 -16.96 -3.64
N GLY A 181 10.03 -17.95 -3.87
CA GLY A 181 8.85 -18.21 -3.03
C GLY A 181 7.69 -17.24 -3.31
N THR A 182 6.83 -17.05 -2.31
CA THR A 182 5.71 -16.11 -2.35
C THR A 182 5.61 -15.36 -1.04
N ASP A 183 5.13 -14.12 -1.12
CA ASP A 183 4.78 -13.31 0.04
C ASP A 183 3.33 -12.86 -0.06
N ARG A 184 2.86 -12.15 0.97
CA ARG A 184 1.50 -11.62 1.01
C ARG A 184 1.18 -10.72 -0.18
N MET A 185 2.12 -9.87 -0.60
CA MET A 185 1.88 -8.94 -1.69
C MET A 185 1.74 -9.68 -3.01
N THR A 186 2.58 -10.69 -3.23
CA THR A 186 2.54 -11.58 -4.40
C THR A 186 1.20 -12.30 -4.46
N GLY A 187 0.75 -12.89 -3.35
CA GLY A 187 -0.58 -13.51 -3.26
C GLY A 187 -1.73 -12.53 -3.53
N PHE A 188 -1.65 -11.31 -3.00
CA PHE A 188 -2.63 -10.26 -3.28
C PHE A 188 -2.64 -9.85 -4.76
N LEU A 189 -1.49 -9.57 -5.37
CA LEU A 189 -1.39 -9.19 -6.78
C LEU A 189 -1.89 -10.30 -7.70
N ASP A 190 -1.59 -11.55 -7.36
CA ASP A 190 -2.09 -12.72 -8.09
C ASP A 190 -3.61 -12.83 -8.02
N ARG A 191 -4.20 -12.50 -6.87
CA ARG A 191 -5.65 -12.55 -6.69
C ARG A 191 -6.41 -11.49 -7.48
N ILE A 192 -5.79 -10.33 -7.70
CA ILE A 192 -6.39 -9.24 -8.47
C ILE A 192 -6.04 -9.30 -9.96
N ASP A 193 -5.19 -10.25 -10.37
CA ASP A 193 -4.74 -10.40 -11.74
C ASP A 193 -5.90 -10.79 -12.68
N PRO A 194 -6.23 -9.98 -13.70
CA PRO A 194 -7.33 -10.26 -14.62
C PRO A 194 -7.03 -11.40 -15.60
N GLU A 195 -5.81 -11.94 -15.66
CA GLU A 195 -5.47 -13.15 -16.42
C GLU A 195 -5.68 -14.45 -15.62
N LYS A 196 -5.79 -14.37 -14.29
CA LYS A 196 -6.04 -15.55 -13.46
C LYS A 196 -7.54 -15.79 -13.31
N HIS A 197 -7.99 -16.95 -13.77
CA HIS A 197 -9.35 -17.45 -13.53
C HIS A 197 -9.47 -17.98 -12.10
N GLU A 198 -10.62 -17.76 -11.45
CA GLU A 198 -10.96 -18.38 -10.16
C GLU A 198 -11.17 -19.90 -10.29
#